data_AF-A0A0G3V0T4-F1
#
_entry.id   AF-A0A0G3V0T4-F1
#
_cell.length_a   1.000
_cell.length_b   1.000
_cell.length_c   1.000
_cell.angle_alpha   90.00
_cell.angle_beta   90.00
_cell.angle_gamma   90.00
#
_symmetry.space_group_name_H-M   'P 1'
#
loop_
_entity.id
_entity.type
_entity.pdbx_description
1 polymer ?
#
loop_
_entity_poly.entity_id
_entity_poly.type
_entity_poly.pdbx_seq_one_letter_code
_entity_poly.pdbx_strand_id
1 'polypeptide(L)'
;MPSVIGSERSKKTLKTDKTDKTDNECIKPSEAGLNLAILVGVLSSAPETREIPDRGEVATLQVRVSSLDGVTSVPVTMWSPPAWLLAAGEGTPVLVAGIVRRRFWRTPAGTTSSRVDVEATSVTRDGARQRASLAKRAEAILASAALTPLPK
;
A
#
# COMPACT_ATOMS: atom_id res chain seq x y z
N MET A 1 16.08 -63.74 -26.10
CA MET A 1 14.91 -64.08 -26.94
C MET A 1 14.18 -65.24 -26.27
N PRO A 2 12.84 -65.30 -26.19
CA PRO A 2 11.77 -64.63 -26.97
C PRO A 2 10.94 -63.67 -26.07
N SER A 3 9.72 -63.18 -26.36
CA SER A 3 9.08 -62.50 -27.51
C SER A 3 7.62 -62.20 -27.06
N VAL A 4 7.24 -60.92 -27.07
CA VAL A 4 5.94 -60.29 -27.45
C VAL A 4 4.60 -60.97 -27.11
N ILE A 5 3.73 -60.21 -26.40
CA ILE A 5 2.29 -59.85 -26.63
C ILE A 5 2.02 -58.68 -25.65
N GLY A 6 1.43 -57.50 -25.90
CA GLY A 6 0.61 -56.99 -27.00
C GLY A 6 -0.81 -56.63 -26.51
N SER A 7 -1.04 -55.43 -25.95
CA SER A 7 -2.31 -54.63 -25.91
C SER A 7 -2.15 -53.48 -24.91
N GLU A 8 -2.86 -52.35 -24.91
CA GLU A 8 -3.53 -51.51 -25.91
C GLU A 8 -3.69 -50.12 -25.24
N ARG A 9 -3.91 -49.11 -26.07
CA ARG A 9 -3.94 -47.68 -25.74
C ARG A 9 -4.95 -47.33 -24.63
N SER A 10 -4.55 -46.43 -23.73
CA SER A 10 -5.45 -45.37 -23.28
C SER A 10 -4.68 -44.10 -22.95
N LYS A 11 -4.67 -43.18 -23.91
CA LYS A 11 -4.22 -41.80 -23.73
C LYS A 11 -5.22 -41.11 -22.81
N LYS A 12 -4.95 -41.07 -21.51
CA LYS A 12 -5.70 -40.23 -20.58
C LYS A 12 -5.16 -38.81 -20.68
N THR A 13 -5.86 -38.00 -21.45
CA THR A 13 -5.63 -36.58 -21.68
C THR A 13 -5.56 -35.84 -20.35
N LEU A 14 -4.35 -35.45 -19.93
CA LEU A 14 -4.14 -34.43 -18.93
C LEU A 14 -4.57 -33.09 -19.54
N LYS A 15 -5.82 -32.71 -19.30
CA LYS A 15 -6.24 -31.32 -19.42
C LYS A 15 -5.63 -30.57 -18.24
N THR A 16 -4.42 -30.06 -18.42
CA THR A 16 -3.92 -28.93 -17.63
C THR A 16 -4.76 -27.72 -18.02
N ASP A 17 -5.80 -27.49 -17.21
CA ASP A 17 -6.61 -26.29 -17.28
C ASP A 17 -5.75 -25.07 -16.98
N LYS A 18 -6.10 -23.99 -17.66
CA LYS A 18 -5.34 -22.76 -17.87
C LYS A 18 -4.64 -22.27 -16.61
N THR A 19 -3.32 -22.14 -16.71
CA THR A 19 -2.56 -21.16 -15.95
C THR A 19 -3.19 -19.80 -16.21
N ASP A 20 -3.90 -19.28 -15.21
CA ASP A 20 -4.39 -17.90 -15.18
C ASP A 20 -3.17 -16.99 -15.20
N LYS A 21 -2.76 -16.59 -16.42
CA LYS A 21 -1.82 -15.50 -16.62
C LYS A 21 -2.53 -14.28 -16.09
N THR A 22 -2.20 -13.89 -14.87
CA THR A 22 -2.47 -12.53 -14.42
C THR A 22 -1.59 -11.64 -15.29
N ASP A 23 -2.17 -11.18 -16.39
CA ASP A 23 -1.57 -10.18 -17.26
C ASP A 23 -1.36 -8.94 -16.37
N ASN A 24 -0.14 -8.76 -15.86
CA ASN A 24 0.32 -7.49 -15.33
C ASN A 24 0.46 -6.53 -16.53
N GLU A 25 -0.66 -6.22 -17.17
CA GLU A 25 -0.71 -5.18 -18.18
C GLU A 25 -0.40 -3.86 -17.47
N CYS A 26 0.68 -3.22 -17.91
CA CYS A 26 1.06 -1.91 -17.39
C CYS A 26 -0.06 -0.93 -17.76
N ILE A 27 -0.87 -0.54 -16.76
CA ILE A 27 -1.89 0.48 -16.94
C ILE A 27 -1.22 1.70 -17.55
N LYS A 28 -1.72 2.18 -18.69
CA LYS A 28 -1.16 3.36 -19.33
C LYS A 28 -1.30 4.55 -18.39
N PRO A 29 -0.35 5.50 -18.35
CA PRO A 29 -0.45 6.67 -17.49
C PRO A 29 -1.75 7.47 -17.69
N SER A 30 -2.33 7.43 -18.89
CA SER A 30 -3.61 8.05 -19.25
C SER A 30 -4.85 7.37 -18.66
N GLU A 31 -4.71 6.15 -18.14
CA GLU A 31 -5.80 5.33 -17.60
C GLU A 31 -5.69 5.19 -16.07
N ALA A 32 -4.65 5.75 -15.46
CA ALA A 32 -4.45 5.69 -14.01
C ALA A 32 -5.37 6.71 -13.30
N GLY A 33 -6.23 6.22 -12.39
CA GLY A 33 -7.01 7.07 -11.50
C GLY A 33 -6.15 7.77 -10.44
N LEU A 34 -6.72 8.80 -9.79
CA LEU A 34 -6.06 9.49 -8.68
C LEU A 34 -6.35 8.82 -7.34
N ASN A 35 -5.30 8.39 -6.65
CA ASN A 35 -5.34 7.95 -5.26
C ASN A 35 -4.38 8.82 -4.44
N LEU A 36 -4.92 9.70 -3.60
CA LEU A 36 -4.15 10.63 -2.76
C LEU A 36 -4.73 10.62 -1.35
N ALA A 37 -3.87 10.41 -0.36
CA ALA A 37 -4.19 10.53 1.06
C ALA A 37 -3.30 11.59 1.71
N ILE A 38 -3.93 12.50 2.46
CA ILE A 38 -3.25 13.52 3.27
C ILE A 38 -3.80 13.45 4.69
N LEU A 39 -2.90 13.31 5.66
CA LEU A 39 -3.25 13.33 7.09
C LEU A 39 -2.47 14.43 7.78
N VAL A 40 -3.14 15.17 8.67
CA VAL A 40 -2.53 16.11 9.60
C VAL A 40 -2.99 15.71 10.98
N GLY A 41 -2.06 15.32 11.85
CA GLY A 41 -2.43 14.72 13.12
C GLY A 41 -1.24 14.50 14.04
N VAL A 42 -1.41 13.64 15.03
CA VAL A 42 -0.38 13.27 16.00
C VAL A 42 -0.19 11.76 16.04
N LEU A 43 1.02 11.30 16.35
CA LEU A 43 1.26 9.88 16.60
C LEU A 43 0.53 9.43 17.87
N SER A 44 -0.24 8.34 17.80
CA SER A 44 -0.89 7.71 18.96
C SER A 44 0.05 6.82 19.77
N SER A 45 1.24 6.51 19.24
CA SER A 45 2.26 5.68 19.87
C SER A 45 3.60 5.92 19.16
N ALA A 46 4.70 5.41 19.72
CA ALA A 46 5.96 5.33 18.98
C ALA A 46 5.78 4.47 17.70
N PRO A 47 6.55 4.74 16.62
CA PRO A 47 6.56 3.90 15.43
C PRO A 47 6.98 2.46 15.73
N GLU A 48 6.29 1.51 15.12
CA GLU A 48 6.69 0.10 15.14
C GLU A 48 7.52 -0.20 13.90
N THR A 49 8.76 -0.64 14.10
CA THR A 49 9.68 -0.98 13.00
C THR A 49 9.77 -2.48 12.81
N ARG A 50 9.96 -2.89 11.55
CA ARG A 50 10.42 -4.23 11.21
C ARG A 50 11.31 -4.18 9.98
N GLU A 51 12.27 -5.08 9.95
CA GLU A 51 13.13 -5.28 8.80
C GLU A 51 12.54 -6.37 7.89
N ILE A 52 12.51 -6.12 6.58
CA ILE A 52 12.08 -7.10 5.59
C ILE A 52 13.32 -7.49 4.77
N PRO A 53 13.71 -8.79 4.74
CA PRO A 53 14.98 -9.27 4.18
C PRO A 53 15.36 -8.75 2.79
N ASP A 54 14.40 -8.36 1.95
CA ASP A 54 14.66 -7.83 0.59
C ASP A 54 14.07 -6.44 0.32
N ARG A 55 13.37 -5.84 1.28
CA ARG A 55 12.67 -4.55 1.10
C ARG A 55 13.13 -3.46 2.07
N GLY A 56 14.05 -3.78 2.97
CA GLY A 56 14.58 -2.86 3.96
C GLY A 56 13.62 -2.63 5.12
N GLU A 57 13.86 -1.53 5.83
CA GLU A 57 13.09 -1.16 7.02
C GLU A 57 11.72 -0.58 6.63
N VAL A 58 10.70 -1.01 7.37
CA VAL A 58 9.36 -0.45 7.28
C VAL A 58 8.87 -0.04 8.67
N ALA A 59 8.34 1.17 8.77
CA ALA A 59 7.67 1.68 9.96
C ALA A 59 6.15 1.66 9.79
N THR A 60 5.46 1.19 10.83
CA THR A 60 4.01 1.32 10.98
C THR A 60 3.72 2.38 12.02
N LEU A 61 2.87 3.35 11.68
CA LEU A 61 2.43 4.44 12.54
C LEU A 61 0.93 4.32 12.79
N GLN A 62 0.49 4.79 13.95
CA GLN A 62 -0.92 5.12 14.20
C GLN A 62 -1.05 6.63 14.28
N VAL A 63 -1.69 7.24 13.28
CA VAL A 63 -1.87 8.71 13.23
C VAL A 63 -3.28 9.05 13.65
N ARG A 64 -3.41 9.76 14.76
CA ARG A 64 -4.68 10.31 15.23
C ARG A 64 -5.00 11.60 14.52
N VAL A 65 -6.14 11.63 13.83
CA VAL A 65 -6.67 12.80 13.14
C VAL A 65 -7.96 13.20 13.82
N SER A 66 -8.01 14.43 14.32
CA SER A 66 -9.22 15.03 14.89
C SER A 66 -9.95 15.82 13.81
N SER A 67 -11.25 15.59 13.68
CA SER A 67 -12.16 16.34 12.80
C SER A 67 -13.41 16.77 13.57
N LEU A 68 -14.32 17.48 12.90
CA LEU A 68 -15.62 17.87 13.47
C LEU A 68 -16.48 16.64 13.83
N ASP A 69 -16.28 15.52 13.14
CA ASP A 69 -17.06 14.28 13.30
C ASP A 69 -16.44 13.33 14.33
N GLY A 70 -15.34 13.72 14.97
CA GLY A 70 -14.66 12.97 16.02
C GLY A 70 -13.20 12.69 15.72
N VAL A 71 -12.68 11.63 16.32
CA VAL A 71 -11.25 11.28 16.27
C VAL A 71 -11.09 9.95 15.57
N THR A 72 -10.27 9.93 14.51
CA THR A 72 -9.95 8.72 13.75
C THR A 72 -8.47 8.37 13.93
N SER A 73 -8.18 7.12 14.30
CA SER A 73 -6.81 6.58 14.26
C SER A 73 -6.57 5.90 12.92
N VAL A 74 -5.69 6.46 12.11
CA VAL A 74 -5.38 5.99 10.76
C VAL A 74 -4.05 5.23 10.78
N PRO A 75 -4.01 3.95 10.38
CA PRO A 75 -2.76 3.24 10.21
C PRO A 75 -2.00 3.75 8.99
N VAL A 76 -0.70 4.00 9.17
CA VAL A 76 0.19 4.47 8.12
C VAL A 76 1.39 3.55 8.03
N THR A 77 1.74 3.12 6.82
CA THR A 77 2.98 2.39 6.55
C THR A 77 3.96 3.29 5.80
N MET A 78 5.20 3.41 6.27
CA MET A 78 6.27 4.09 5.55
C MET A 78 7.45 3.14 5.30
N TRP A 79 7.84 3.03 4.04
CA TRP A 79 9.07 2.34 3.63
C TRP A 79 10.27 3.26 3.78
N SER A 80 11.41 2.71 4.23
CA SER A 80 12.65 3.46 4.42
C SER A 80 12.44 4.75 5.25
N PRO A 81 11.90 4.64 6.47
CA PRO A 81 11.57 5.79 7.30
C PRO A 81 12.83 6.60 7.66
N PRO A 82 12.75 7.95 7.71
CA PRO A 82 13.88 8.76 8.13
C PRO A 82 14.15 8.58 9.64
N ALA A 83 15.41 8.64 10.05
CA ALA A 83 15.83 8.40 11.44
C ALA A 83 15.06 9.23 12.49
N TRP A 84 14.70 10.48 12.15
CA TRP A 84 13.93 11.33 13.08
C TRP A 84 12.54 10.78 13.37
N LEU A 85 11.92 10.11 12.41
CA LEU A 85 10.60 9.52 12.56
C LEU A 85 10.72 8.32 13.49
N LEU A 86 11.74 7.48 13.33
CA LEU A 86 12.00 6.33 14.19
C LEU A 86 12.22 6.72 15.66
N ALA A 87 12.80 7.89 15.90
CA ALA A 87 13.00 8.46 17.24
C ALA A 87 11.78 9.23 17.77
N ALA A 88 10.68 9.35 17.00
CA ALA A 88 9.50 10.08 17.41
C ALA A 88 8.70 9.31 18.47
N GLY A 89 8.17 10.03 19.45
CA GLY A 89 7.28 9.48 20.48
C GLY A 89 5.81 9.70 20.19
N GLU A 90 4.96 9.13 21.05
CA GLU A 90 3.55 9.48 21.13
C GLU A 90 3.35 11.00 21.25
N GLY A 91 2.29 11.52 20.65
CA GLY A 91 1.95 12.94 20.64
C GLY A 91 2.73 13.75 19.59
N THR A 92 3.73 13.17 18.91
CA THR A 92 4.51 13.90 17.89
C THR A 92 3.59 14.37 16.75
N PRO A 93 3.52 15.69 16.46
CA PRO A 93 2.74 16.21 15.34
C PRO A 93 3.38 15.86 13.98
N VAL A 94 2.57 15.34 13.07
CA VAL A 94 3.01 14.86 11.76
C VAL A 94 2.06 15.28 10.64
N LEU A 95 2.64 15.50 9.46
CA LEU A 95 1.93 15.51 8.18
C LEU A 95 2.32 14.27 7.41
N VAL A 96 1.32 13.58 6.87
CA VAL A 96 1.51 12.40 6.03
C VAL A 96 0.94 12.69 4.64
N ALA A 97 1.70 12.35 3.62
CA ALA A 97 1.23 12.25 2.24
C ALA A 97 1.49 10.84 1.72
N GLY A 98 0.51 10.27 1.04
CA GLY A 98 0.59 8.90 0.57
C GLY A 98 -0.59 8.50 -0.27
N ILE A 99 -0.83 7.19 -0.32
CA ILE A 99 -1.93 6.57 -1.05
C ILE A 99 -2.66 5.60 -0.14
N VAL A 100 -3.98 5.45 -0.33
CA VAL A 100 -4.74 4.43 0.38
C VAL A 100 -4.48 3.07 -0.26
N ARG A 101 -4.13 2.06 0.54
CA ARG A 101 -3.98 0.69 0.09
C ARG A 101 -4.76 -0.26 0.97
N ARG A 102 -5.34 -1.28 0.34
CA ARG A 102 -5.84 -2.46 1.05
C ARG A 102 -4.84 -3.56 0.87
N ARG A 103 -4.31 -4.07 1.98
CA ARG A 103 -3.37 -5.18 1.99
C ARG A 103 -4.08 -6.44 2.46
N PHE A 104 -3.75 -7.55 1.82
CA PHE A 104 -4.26 -8.88 2.17
C PHE A 104 -3.10 -9.76 2.62
N TRP A 105 -3.32 -10.57 3.65
CA TRP A 105 -2.33 -11.55 4.09
C TRP A 105 -3.02 -12.77 4.68
N ARG A 106 -2.30 -13.89 4.75
CA ARG A 106 -2.77 -15.10 5.44
C ARG A 106 -2.39 -15.03 6.91
N THR A 107 -3.36 -15.31 7.77
CA THR A 107 -3.11 -15.47 9.21
C THR A 107 -2.49 -16.85 9.48
N PRO A 108 -1.88 -17.06 10.67
CA PRO A 108 -1.40 -18.39 11.07
C PRO A 108 -2.50 -19.47 11.06
N ALA A 109 -3.77 -19.09 11.21
CA ALA A 109 -4.93 -19.98 11.13
C ALA A 109 -5.35 -20.29 9.67
N GLY A 110 -4.61 -19.83 8.67
CA GLY A 110 -4.88 -20.07 7.25
C GLY A 110 -5.94 -19.16 6.62
N THR A 111 -6.61 -18.31 7.41
CA THR A 111 -7.64 -17.37 6.93
C THR A 111 -7.02 -16.15 6.24
N THR A 112 -7.68 -15.63 5.20
CA THR A 112 -7.30 -14.34 4.59
C THR A 112 -7.78 -13.19 5.46
N SER A 113 -6.86 -12.35 5.89
CA SER A 113 -7.16 -11.08 6.57
C SER A 113 -6.88 -9.91 5.62
N SER A 114 -7.45 -8.75 5.93
CA SER A 114 -7.18 -7.52 5.20
C SER A 114 -7.20 -6.30 6.10
N ARG A 115 -6.41 -5.28 5.76
CA ARG A 115 -6.43 -3.96 6.41
C ARG A 115 -6.26 -2.88 5.37
N VAL A 116 -7.00 -1.80 5.54
CA VAL A 116 -6.79 -0.55 4.81
C VAL A 116 -5.80 0.28 5.60
N ASP A 117 -4.76 0.74 4.93
CA ASP A 117 -3.76 1.67 5.47
C ASP A 117 -3.41 2.76 4.46
N VAL A 118 -2.76 3.80 4.96
CA VAL A 118 -2.10 4.79 4.09
C VAL A 118 -0.65 4.34 3.90
N GLU A 119 -0.26 4.02 2.69
CA GLU A 119 1.15 3.85 2.35
C GLU A 119 1.75 5.24 2.10
N ALA A 120 2.53 5.72 3.06
CA ALA A 120 3.15 7.03 3.04
C ALA A 120 4.31 7.07 2.05
N THR A 121 4.28 8.06 1.17
CA THR A 121 5.43 8.46 0.34
C THR A 121 6.25 9.55 1.02
N SER A 122 5.64 10.28 1.97
CA SER A 122 6.30 11.32 2.75
C SER A 122 5.64 11.45 4.12
N VAL A 123 6.48 11.55 5.15
CA VAL A 123 6.09 11.97 6.49
C VAL A 123 7.00 13.11 6.90
N THR A 124 6.44 14.20 7.39
CA THR A 124 7.21 15.33 7.93
C THR A 124 6.67 15.73 9.29
N ARG A 125 7.49 16.43 10.08
CA ARG A 125 6.99 17.14 11.26
C ARG A 125 5.98 18.21 10.86
N ASP A 126 5.09 18.52 11.78
CA ASP A 126 4.17 19.64 11.61
C ASP A 126 4.86 21.00 11.64
N GLY A 127 4.40 21.89 10.77
CA GLY A 127 4.94 23.24 10.59
C GLY A 127 4.24 23.98 9.46
N ALA A 128 4.12 25.31 9.59
CA ALA A 128 3.38 26.13 8.64
C ALA A 128 3.92 26.02 7.21
N ARG A 129 5.25 25.99 7.05
CA ARG A 129 5.90 25.82 5.74
C ARG A 129 5.58 24.45 5.13
N GLN A 130 5.62 23.40 5.94
CA GLN A 130 5.33 22.02 5.52
C GLN A 130 3.87 21.89 5.10
N ARG A 131 2.93 22.47 5.87
CA ARG A 131 1.50 22.52 5.52
C ARG A 131 1.27 23.25 4.19
N ALA A 132 1.83 24.45 4.03
CA ALA A 132 1.68 25.22 2.79
C ALA A 132 2.28 24.47 1.58
N SER A 133 3.46 23.87 1.75
CA SER A 133 4.08 23.07 0.70
C SER A 133 3.26 21.82 0.33
N LEU A 134 2.64 21.16 1.32
CA LEU A 134 1.80 19.99 1.07
C LEU A 134 0.50 20.38 0.38
N ALA A 135 -0.16 21.46 0.82
CA ALA A 135 -1.36 22.00 0.19
C ALA A 135 -1.12 22.34 -1.29
N LYS A 136 -0.05 23.08 -1.59
CA LYS A 136 0.33 23.42 -2.98
C LYS A 136 0.59 22.18 -3.83
N ARG A 137 1.25 21.15 -3.27
CA ARG A 137 1.48 19.88 -3.96
C ARG A 137 0.17 19.13 -4.20
N ALA A 138 -0.72 19.08 -3.22
CA ALA A 138 -2.02 18.42 -3.33
C ALA A 138 -2.89 19.09 -4.41
N GLU A 139 -2.94 20.41 -4.42
CA GLU A 139 -3.64 21.20 -5.43
C GLU A 139 -3.08 20.93 -6.83
N ALA A 140 -1.75 20.92 -7.00
CA ALA A 140 -1.12 20.61 -8.28
C ALA A 140 -1.45 19.18 -8.76
N ILE A 141 -1.46 18.19 -7.84
CA ILE A 141 -1.83 16.81 -8.15
C ILE A 141 -3.30 16.74 -8.59
N LEU A 142 -4.21 17.37 -7.83
CA LEU A 142 -5.63 17.41 -8.16
C LEU A 142 -5.89 18.10 -9.50
N ALA A 143 -5.23 19.22 -9.77
CA ALA A 143 -5.33 19.94 -11.04
C ALA A 143 -4.84 19.07 -12.22
N SER A 144 -3.73 18.34 -12.05
CA SER A 144 -3.23 17.42 -13.08
C SER A 144 -4.17 16.24 -13.35
N ALA A 145 -4.82 15.72 -12.31
CA ALA A 145 -5.79 14.64 -12.44
C ALA A 145 -7.08 15.11 -13.12
N ALA A 146 -7.55 16.33 -12.83
CA ALA A 146 -8.74 16.91 -13.45
C ALA A 146 -8.61 17.08 -14.98
N LEU A 147 -7.38 17.17 -15.49
CA LEU A 147 -7.08 17.24 -16.92
C LEU A 147 -7.03 15.86 -17.61
N THR A 148 -7.04 14.77 -16.84
CA THR A 148 -7.00 13.40 -17.37
C THR A 148 -8.37 12.75 -17.17
N PRO A 149 -9.19 12.58 -18.23
CA PRO A 149 -10.47 11.89 -18.08
C PRO A 149 -10.23 10.45 -17.64
N LEU A 150 -10.98 10.00 -16.63
CA LEU A 150 -10.93 8.61 -16.20
C LEU A 150 -11.30 7.69 -17.38
N PRO A 151 -10.61 6.55 -17.55
CA PRO A 151 -11.04 5.55 -18.52
C PRO A 151 -12.46 5.09 -18.18
N LYS A 152 -13.27 4.86 -19.22
CA LYS A 152 -14.62 4.29 -19.10
C LYS A 152 -14.58 2.80 -18.81
#